data_AF-A0A241VZ47-F1
#
_entry.id   AF-A0A241VZ47-F1
#
_cell.length_a   1.000
_cell.length_b   1.000
_cell.length_c   1.000
_cell.angle_alpha   90.00
_cell.angle_beta   90.00
_cell.angle_gamma   90.00
#
_symmetry.space_group_name_H-M   'P 1'
#
loop_
_entity.id
_entity.type
_entity.pdbx_description
1 polymer ?
#
loop_
_entity_poly.entity_id
_entity_poly.type
_entity_poly.pdbx_seq_one_letter_code
_entity_poly.pdbx_strand_id
1 'polypeptide(L)'
;MRSHQHHHSRNEFEKGEHHLERRHGGRRGRLFESGRMKLLVLYLIQQETKHGYEIIKDISDLVGDGYSPSPGTIYPTLAYLEDMGFVSVESIDVDRKQYRITNLGNIYLNEQQELVKKLLEKLKLKREIINNDKFIDIHRAMENLKTALRLKLATADIETEKVRQIAEKIDHAAVEIGRL
;
A
#
# COMPACT_ATOMS: atom_id res chain seq x y z
N MET A 1 17.02 41.56 -3.93
CA MET A 1 16.02 40.68 -3.30
C MET A 1 15.74 39.53 -4.25
N ARG A 2 16.29 38.34 -4.02
CA ARG A 2 16.13 37.17 -4.91
C ARG A 2 15.36 36.08 -4.17
N SER A 3 14.12 35.90 -4.58
CA SER A 3 13.20 34.84 -4.17
C SER A 3 13.74 33.50 -4.69
N HIS A 4 14.09 32.58 -3.80
CA HIS A 4 14.43 31.20 -4.15
C HIS A 4 13.14 30.36 -4.10
N GLN A 5 12.61 30.01 -5.28
CA GLN A 5 11.62 28.94 -5.43
C GLN A 5 12.35 27.60 -5.39
N HIS A 6 12.13 26.82 -4.32
CA HIS A 6 12.58 25.43 -4.27
C HIS A 6 11.61 24.56 -5.07
N HIS A 7 11.99 24.25 -6.32
CA HIS A 7 11.40 23.17 -7.10
C HIS A 7 11.87 21.82 -6.53
N HIS A 8 11.10 21.24 -5.60
CA HIS A 8 11.30 19.85 -5.20
C HIS A 8 10.92 18.93 -6.35
N SER A 9 11.94 18.39 -7.00
CA SER A 9 11.81 17.49 -8.13
C SER A 9 11.28 16.12 -7.67
N ARG A 10 10.46 15.50 -8.53
CA ARG A 10 9.94 14.12 -8.53
C ARG A 10 10.89 13.01 -8.04
N ASN A 11 12.19 13.26 -7.97
CA ASN A 11 13.25 12.30 -7.63
C ASN A 11 13.60 12.18 -6.14
N GLU A 12 13.10 13.04 -5.25
CA GLU A 12 13.41 12.92 -3.80
C GLU A 12 12.56 11.86 -3.10
N PHE A 13 11.40 11.50 -3.65
CA PHE A 13 10.54 10.43 -3.13
C PHE A 13 11.18 9.04 -3.22
N GLU A 14 12.11 8.83 -4.16
CA GLU A 14 12.85 7.57 -4.34
C GLU A 14 14.18 7.54 -3.57
N LYS A 15 14.75 8.70 -3.19
CA LYS A 15 16.11 8.77 -2.62
C LYS A 15 16.20 8.48 -1.11
N GLY A 16 15.08 8.49 -0.39
CA GLY A 16 15.02 8.12 1.03
C GLY A 16 15.11 6.62 1.31
N GLU A 17 15.22 5.77 0.28
CA GLU A 17 15.00 4.33 0.38
C GLU A 17 16.16 3.50 0.96
N HIS A 18 17.33 4.08 1.25
CA HIS A 18 18.51 3.27 1.56
C HIS A 18 18.80 2.94 3.04
N HIS A 19 18.06 3.48 4.02
CA HIS A 19 18.48 3.36 5.43
C HIS A 19 17.58 2.55 6.39
N LEU A 20 16.43 1.99 5.97
CA LEU A 20 15.56 1.25 6.89
C LEU A 20 15.10 -0.15 6.41
N GLU A 21 15.49 -0.60 5.22
CA GLU A 21 15.10 -1.92 4.72
C GLU A 21 16.07 -3.02 5.15
N ARG A 22 16.00 -3.46 6.41
CA ARG A 22 16.33 -4.85 6.74
C ARG A 22 15.30 -5.41 7.72
N ARG A 23 14.49 -6.33 7.20
CA ARG A 23 13.60 -7.32 7.86
C ARG A 23 12.12 -6.94 7.97
N HIS A 24 11.35 -7.17 6.89
CA HIS A 24 10.17 -8.05 6.87
C HIS A 24 9.35 -7.97 5.56
N GLY A 25 9.17 -9.11 4.88
CA GLY A 25 7.91 -9.40 4.16
C GLY A 25 7.86 -9.25 2.63
N GLY A 26 8.56 -10.14 1.90
CA GLY A 26 8.64 -10.22 0.42
C GLY A 26 7.35 -10.49 -0.39
N ARG A 27 6.17 -10.08 0.09
CA ARG A 27 4.90 -10.04 -0.68
C ARG A 27 3.97 -8.89 -0.25
N ARG A 28 4.11 -8.39 0.99
CA ARG A 28 3.31 -7.29 1.57
C ARG A 28 3.72 -5.91 1.03
N GLY A 29 5.01 -5.72 0.73
CA GLY A 29 5.55 -4.45 0.20
C GLY A 29 5.13 -4.09 -1.24
N ARG A 30 4.44 -4.97 -1.98
CA ARG A 30 4.06 -4.69 -3.39
C ARG A 30 2.69 -4.03 -3.58
N LEU A 31 1.77 -4.18 -2.63
CA LEU A 31 0.47 -3.48 -2.70
C LEU A 31 0.67 -1.97 -2.46
N PHE A 32 1.58 -1.66 -1.54
CA PHE A 32 2.00 -0.32 -1.20
C PHE A 32 3.52 -0.29 -1.19
N GLU A 33 4.10 -0.21 -2.38
CA GLU A 33 5.46 0.29 -2.56
C GLU A 33 5.61 1.62 -1.79
N SER A 34 6.79 1.93 -1.26
CA SER A 34 7.00 2.94 -0.20
C SER A 34 6.33 4.29 -0.50
N GLY A 35 6.22 4.68 -1.78
CA GLY A 35 5.55 5.90 -2.25
C GLY A 35 4.02 5.87 -2.25
N ARG A 36 3.38 4.73 -2.48
CA ARG A 36 1.91 4.63 -2.59
C ARG A 36 1.22 4.75 -1.23
N MET A 37 1.84 4.23 -0.17
CA MET A 37 1.32 4.38 1.20
C MET A 37 1.30 5.86 1.61
N LYS A 38 2.40 6.58 1.35
CA LYS A 38 2.52 8.02 1.65
C LYS A 38 1.43 8.83 0.94
N LEU A 39 1.21 8.57 -0.35
CA LEU A 39 0.16 9.21 -1.14
C LEU A 39 -1.24 8.93 -0.61
N LEU A 40 -1.53 7.68 -0.24
CA LEU A 40 -2.83 7.32 0.32
C LEU A 40 -3.07 7.97 1.69
N VAL A 41 -2.07 7.95 2.57
CA VAL A 41 -2.16 8.60 3.89
C VAL A 41 -2.39 10.10 3.74
N LEU A 42 -1.64 10.77 2.87
CA LEU A 42 -1.80 12.19 2.59
C LEU A 42 -3.19 12.50 2.02
N TYR A 43 -3.70 11.66 1.10
CA TYR A 43 -5.05 11.79 0.56
C TYR A 43 -6.12 11.69 1.66
N LEU A 44 -6.00 10.74 2.59
CA LEU A 44 -6.97 10.59 3.69
C LEU A 44 -6.97 11.80 4.63
N ILE A 45 -5.78 12.34 4.93
CA ILE A 45 -5.62 13.55 5.76
C ILE A 45 -6.16 14.81 5.05
N GLN A 46 -6.17 14.83 3.71
CA GLN A 46 -6.80 15.93 2.98
C GLN A 46 -8.32 15.99 3.21
N GLN A 47 -8.97 14.84 3.33
CA GLN A 47 -10.43 14.79 3.47
C GLN A 47 -10.87 15.32 4.84
N GLU A 48 -10.11 15.01 5.88
CA GLU A 48 -10.39 15.42 7.25
C GLU A 48 -9.13 15.35 8.08
N THR A 49 -9.01 16.22 9.09
CA THR A 49 -7.98 16.11 10.13
C THR A 49 -8.15 14.76 10.85
N LYS A 50 -7.08 13.96 10.93
CA LYS A 50 -7.13 12.57 11.42
C LYS A 50 -6.03 12.23 12.40
N HIS A 51 -6.32 11.33 13.32
CA HIS A 51 -5.32 10.65 14.12
C HIS A 51 -4.71 9.46 13.37
N GLY A 52 -3.53 9.02 13.81
CA GLY A 52 -2.85 7.86 13.21
C GLY A 52 -3.69 6.57 13.23
N TYR A 53 -4.48 6.33 14.28
CA TYR A 53 -5.35 5.15 14.37
C TYR A 53 -6.56 5.24 13.42
N GLU A 54 -7.08 6.45 13.17
CA GLU A 54 -8.19 6.66 12.23
C GLU A 54 -7.73 6.39 10.81
N ILE A 55 -6.50 6.79 10.48
CA ILE A 55 -5.87 6.47 9.19
C ILE A 55 -5.71 4.96 9.01
N ILE A 56 -5.26 4.24 10.05
CA ILE A 56 -5.18 2.77 10.02
C ILE A 56 -6.55 2.17 9.72
N LYS A 57 -7.60 2.65 10.41
CA LYS A 57 -8.97 2.18 10.24
C LYS A 57 -9.50 2.49 8.83
N ASP A 58 -9.36 3.73 8.36
CA ASP A 58 -9.82 4.16 7.05
C ASP A 58 -9.17 3.37 5.92
N ILE A 59 -7.86 3.08 6.04
CA ILE A 59 -7.16 2.21 5.06
C ILE A 59 -7.71 0.78 5.15
N SER A 60 -7.92 0.25 6.35
CA SER A 60 -8.52 -1.09 6.54
C SER A 60 -9.90 -1.17 5.87
N ASP A 61 -10.75 -0.17 6.08
CA ASP A 61 -12.11 -0.12 5.52
C ASP A 61 -12.08 0.07 3.99
N LEU A 62 -11.11 0.82 3.47
CA LEU A 62 -10.93 1.02 2.03
C LEU A 62 -10.50 -0.27 1.32
N VAL A 63 -9.64 -1.08 1.93
CA VAL A 63 -9.16 -2.35 1.35
C VAL A 63 -10.08 -3.54 1.68
N GLY A 64 -10.87 -3.46 2.75
CA GLY A 64 -11.68 -4.55 3.29
C GLY A 64 -10.84 -5.59 4.06
N ASP A 65 -11.43 -6.76 4.31
CA ASP A 65 -10.83 -7.87 5.10
C ASP A 65 -9.48 -8.38 4.55
N GLY A 66 -9.06 -7.90 3.38
CA GLY A 66 -7.81 -8.28 2.74
C GLY A 66 -6.56 -7.58 3.26
N TYR A 67 -6.63 -6.48 4.03
CA TYR A 67 -5.45 -5.81 4.58
C TYR A 67 -5.77 -4.68 5.59
N SER A 68 -5.05 -4.68 6.72
CA SER A 68 -4.96 -3.52 7.63
C SER A 68 -3.48 -3.16 7.84
N PRO A 69 -3.07 -1.88 7.70
CA PRO A 69 -1.69 -1.48 7.91
C PRO A 69 -1.33 -1.47 9.40
N SER A 70 -0.10 -1.86 9.73
CA SER A 70 0.36 -1.83 11.13
C SER A 70 0.69 -0.41 11.60
N PRO A 71 0.66 -0.14 12.91
CA PRO A 71 1.26 1.07 13.49
C PRO A 71 2.68 1.35 12.99
N GLY A 72 3.53 0.32 12.91
CA GLY A 72 4.91 0.43 12.40
C GLY A 72 5.01 0.75 10.91
N THR A 73 3.91 0.75 10.16
CA THR A 73 3.83 1.22 8.78
C THR A 73 3.32 2.66 8.72
N ILE A 74 2.30 2.99 9.52
CA ILE A 74 1.63 4.30 9.46
C ILE A 74 2.42 5.39 10.17
N TYR A 75 2.94 5.14 11.37
CA TYR A 75 3.63 6.20 12.12
C TYR A 75 4.93 6.69 11.44
N PRO A 76 5.78 5.82 10.87
CA PRO A 76 6.91 6.29 10.07
C PRO A 76 6.48 7.06 8.81
N THR A 77 5.35 6.67 8.20
CA THR A 77 4.78 7.40 7.05
C THR A 77 4.34 8.81 7.46
N LEU A 78 3.68 8.94 8.62
CA LEU A 78 3.24 10.21 9.16
C LEU A 78 4.41 11.12 9.52
N ALA A 79 5.43 10.58 10.19
CA ALA A 79 6.66 11.31 10.50
C ALA A 79 7.32 11.84 9.22
N TYR A 80 7.43 11.01 8.18
CA TYR A 80 7.95 11.46 6.88
C TYR A 80 7.13 12.59 6.26
N LEU A 81 5.79 12.50 6.29
CA LEU A 81 4.93 13.55 5.74
C LEU A 81 5.02 14.86 6.54
N GLU A 82 5.23 14.77 7.85
CA GLU A 82 5.48 15.91 8.75
C GLU A 82 6.83 16.55 8.44
N ASP A 83 7.90 15.75 8.34
CA ASP A 83 9.26 16.21 8.00
C ASP A 83 9.33 16.90 6.64
N MET A 84 8.58 16.40 5.65
CA MET A 84 8.46 17.02 4.32
C MET A 84 7.53 18.23 4.30
N GLY A 85 6.90 18.58 5.42
CA GLY A 85 5.97 19.71 5.53
C GLY A 85 4.65 19.53 4.79
N PHE A 86 4.29 18.31 4.39
CA PHE A 86 3.01 18.02 3.72
C PHE A 86 1.84 17.95 4.71
N VAL A 87 2.13 17.62 5.97
CA VAL A 87 1.15 17.64 7.06
C VAL A 87 1.71 18.44 8.24
N SER A 88 0.82 19.04 9.01
CA SER A 88 1.12 19.66 10.31
C SER A 88 0.45 18.88 11.41
N VAL A 89 1.07 18.87 12.59
CA VAL A 89 0.50 18.26 13.80
C VAL A 89 -0.18 19.31 14.64
N GLU A 90 -1.45 19.06 14.96
CA GLU A 90 -2.19 19.79 15.99
C GLU A 90 -2.27 18.87 17.23
N SER A 91 -1.69 19.32 18.34
CA SER A 91 -1.77 18.62 19.62
C SER A 91 -3.02 19.07 20.35
N ILE A 92 -4.01 18.19 20.46
CA ILE A 92 -5.21 18.43 21.29
C ILE A 92 -4.94 18.05 22.75
N ASP A 93 -4.09 17.04 22.97
CA ASP A 93 -3.64 16.55 24.29
C ASP A 93 -2.19 16.05 24.21
N VAL A 94 -1.55 15.86 25.37
CA VAL A 94 -0.13 15.47 25.53
C VAL A 94 0.27 14.22 24.72
N ASP A 95 -0.67 13.30 24.46
CA ASP A 95 -0.41 12.03 23.76
C ASP A 95 -1.21 11.81 22.47
N ARG A 96 -2.00 12.80 22.02
CA ARG A 96 -2.87 12.64 20.84
C ARG A 96 -2.56 13.67 19.77
N LYS A 97 -1.74 13.26 18.81
CA LYS A 97 -1.44 14.01 17.59
C LYS A 97 -2.56 13.86 16.57
N GLN A 98 -3.10 14.99 16.12
CA GLN A 98 -3.91 15.07 14.92
C GLN A 98 -3.08 15.60 13.76
N TYR A 99 -3.26 15.02 12.58
CA TYR A 99 -2.56 15.41 11.37
C TYR A 99 -3.53 16.15 10.46
N ARG A 100 -3.08 17.32 9.99
CA ARG A 100 -3.82 18.17 9.06
C ARG A 100 -2.96 18.44 7.83
N ILE A 101 -3.56 18.44 6.65
CA ILE A 101 -2.83 18.73 5.41
C ILE A 101 -2.40 20.21 5.36
N THR A 102 -1.19 20.47 4.87
CA THR A 102 -0.70 21.84 4.63
C THR A 102 -1.01 22.30 3.21
N ASN A 103 -0.72 23.58 2.91
CA ASN A 103 -0.78 24.07 1.53
C ASN A 103 0.20 23.32 0.60
N LEU A 104 1.41 23.03 1.10
CA LEU A 104 2.40 22.26 0.35
C LEU A 104 1.90 20.84 0.07
N GLY A 105 1.28 20.19 1.07
CA GLY A 105 0.65 18.88 0.91
C GLY A 105 -0.45 18.88 -0.14
N ASN A 106 -1.30 19.92 -0.18
CA ASN A 106 -2.36 20.05 -1.17
C ASN A 106 -1.81 20.21 -2.60
N ILE A 107 -0.78 21.05 -2.78
CA ILE A 107 -0.14 21.24 -4.09
C ILE A 107 0.43 19.90 -4.58
N TYR A 108 1.20 19.23 -3.73
CA TYR A 108 1.79 17.93 -4.05
C TYR A 108 0.71 16.88 -4.40
N LEU A 109 -0.36 16.79 -3.61
CA LEU A 109 -1.41 15.81 -3.85
C LEU A 109 -2.16 16.08 -5.18
N ASN A 110 -2.36 17.36 -5.52
CA ASN A 110 -2.96 17.77 -6.78
C ASN A 110 -2.08 17.38 -7.99
N GLU A 111 -0.76 17.55 -7.89
CA GLU A 111 0.18 17.08 -8.93
C GLU A 111 0.15 15.55 -9.13
N GLN A 112 -0.23 14.80 -8.08
CA GLN A 112 -0.29 13.34 -8.10
C GLN A 112 -1.72 12.78 -8.24
N GLN A 113 -2.71 13.63 -8.57
CA GLN A 113 -4.13 13.26 -8.58
C GLN A 113 -4.44 12.02 -9.43
N GLU A 114 -3.81 11.90 -10.61
CA GLU A 114 -3.99 10.74 -11.49
C GLU A 114 -3.46 9.43 -10.87
N LEU A 115 -2.37 9.50 -10.10
CA LEU A 115 -1.85 8.33 -9.40
C LEU A 115 -2.72 7.95 -8.21
N VAL A 116 -3.24 8.93 -7.47
CA VAL A 116 -4.20 8.70 -6.38
C VAL A 116 -5.46 8.04 -6.93
N LYS A 117 -6.01 8.56 -8.04
CA LYS A 117 -7.19 7.99 -8.70
C LYS A 117 -6.99 6.52 -9.07
N LYS A 118 -5.89 6.21 -9.77
CA LYS A 118 -5.55 4.82 -10.16
C LYS A 118 -5.35 3.91 -8.96
N LEU A 119 -4.75 4.43 -7.87
CA LEU A 119 -4.58 3.69 -6.62
C LEU A 119 -5.95 3.35 -6.01
N LEU A 120 -6.84 4.31 -5.89
CA LEU A 120 -8.18 4.12 -5.34
C LEU A 120 -9.03 3.15 -6.18
N GLU A 121 -8.99 3.26 -7.51
CA GLU A 121 -9.67 2.32 -8.42
C GLU A 121 -9.19 0.88 -8.22
N LYS A 122 -7.86 0.69 -8.08
CA LYS A 122 -7.27 -0.63 -7.82
C LYS A 122 -7.70 -1.19 -6.46
N LEU A 123 -7.80 -0.35 -5.44
CA LEU A 123 -8.26 -0.78 -4.11
C LEU A 123 -9.75 -1.14 -4.12
N LYS A 124 -10.59 -0.36 -4.81
CA LYS A 124 -12.02 -0.66 -5.00
C LYS A 124 -12.24 -2.00 -5.69
N LEU A 125 -11.58 -2.22 -6.83
CA LEU A 125 -11.66 -3.49 -7.56
C LEU A 125 -11.27 -4.68 -6.66
N LYS A 126 -10.20 -4.52 -5.88
CA LYS A 126 -9.76 -5.56 -4.94
C LYS A 126 -10.81 -5.84 -3.87
N ARG A 127 -11.42 -4.79 -3.29
CA ARG A 127 -12.49 -4.93 -2.30
C ARG A 127 -13.73 -5.59 -2.87
N GLU A 128 -14.16 -5.22 -4.07
CA GLU A 128 -15.31 -5.83 -4.76
C GLU A 128 -15.08 -7.33 -5.01
N ILE A 129 -13.86 -7.71 -5.39
CA ILE A 129 -13.51 -9.12 -5.56
C ILE A 129 -13.59 -9.85 -4.21
N ILE A 130 -13.08 -9.28 -3.12
CA ILE A 130 -13.06 -9.90 -1.78
C ILE A 130 -14.48 -10.03 -1.19
N ASN A 131 -15.29 -8.99 -1.31
CA ASN A 131 -16.59 -8.90 -0.63
C ASN A 131 -17.76 -9.51 -1.41
N ASN A 132 -17.50 -10.07 -2.61
CA ASN A 132 -18.55 -10.66 -3.42
C ASN A 132 -18.64 -12.15 -3.19
N ASP A 133 -19.73 -12.58 -2.54
CA ASP A 133 -20.02 -13.99 -2.23
C ASP A 133 -19.96 -14.91 -3.46
N LYS A 134 -20.23 -14.38 -4.66
CA LYS A 134 -20.12 -15.13 -5.91
C LYS A 134 -18.70 -15.60 -6.22
N PHE A 135 -17.68 -14.99 -5.60
CA PHE A 135 -16.28 -15.34 -5.78
C PHE A 135 -15.68 -16.09 -4.58
N ILE A 136 -16.47 -16.45 -3.56
CA ILE A 136 -16.00 -17.22 -2.39
C ILE A 136 -15.25 -18.49 -2.81
N ASP A 137 -15.79 -19.23 -3.79
CA ASP A 137 -15.17 -20.45 -4.27
C ASP A 137 -13.82 -20.18 -4.95
N ILE A 138 -13.70 -19.08 -5.69
CA ILE A 138 -12.45 -18.66 -6.35
C ILE A 138 -11.42 -18.25 -5.30
N HIS A 139 -11.80 -17.47 -4.30
CA HIS A 139 -10.90 -17.08 -3.21
C HIS A 139 -10.39 -18.28 -2.42
N ARG A 140 -11.30 -19.19 -2.04
CA ARG A 140 -10.94 -20.43 -1.35
C ARG A 140 -9.94 -21.26 -2.17
N ALA A 141 -10.20 -21.42 -3.47
CA ALA A 141 -9.30 -22.13 -4.38
C ALA A 141 -7.91 -21.47 -4.45
N MET A 142 -7.86 -20.14 -4.53
CA MET A 142 -6.61 -19.38 -4.54
C MET A 142 -5.83 -19.47 -3.22
N GLU A 143 -6.49 -19.43 -2.06
CA GLU A 143 -5.82 -19.61 -0.76
C GLU A 143 -5.28 -21.04 -0.58
N ASN A 144 -6.02 -22.05 -1.05
CA ASN A 144 -5.54 -23.43 -1.08
C ASN A 144 -4.28 -23.56 -1.95
N LEU A 145 -4.29 -22.96 -3.14
CA LEU A 145 -3.12 -22.94 -4.04
C LEU A 145 -1.92 -22.26 -3.37
N LYS A 146 -2.09 -21.06 -2.80
CA LYS A 146 -1.02 -20.34 -2.09
C LYS A 146 -0.44 -21.17 -0.95
N THR A 147 -1.29 -21.83 -0.18
CA THR A 147 -0.88 -22.66 0.95
C THR A 147 -0.08 -23.87 0.48
N ALA A 148 -0.56 -24.59 -0.54
CA ALA A 148 0.13 -25.73 -1.12
C ALA A 148 1.52 -25.32 -1.66
N LEU A 149 1.60 -24.20 -2.37
CA LEU A 149 2.88 -23.65 -2.84
C LEU A 149 3.80 -23.29 -1.69
N ARG A 150 3.31 -22.59 -0.66
CA ARG A 150 4.13 -22.21 0.50
C ARG A 150 4.68 -23.43 1.22
N LEU A 151 3.87 -24.46 1.46
CA LEU A 151 4.29 -25.69 2.12
C LEU A 151 5.36 -26.41 1.30
N LYS A 152 5.17 -26.51 -0.02
CA LYS A 152 6.12 -27.16 -0.93
C LYS A 152 7.46 -26.41 -0.96
N LEU A 153 7.43 -25.10 -1.12
CA LEU A 153 8.62 -24.23 -1.21
C LEU A 153 9.37 -24.09 0.12
N ALA A 154 8.69 -24.25 1.27
CA ALA A 154 9.33 -24.13 2.59
C ALA A 154 10.09 -25.38 3.04
N THR A 155 9.85 -26.53 2.41
CA THR A 155 10.32 -27.84 2.89
C THR A 155 11.37 -28.51 2.00
N ALA A 156 11.78 -27.91 0.87
CA ALA A 156 12.59 -28.64 -0.10
C ALA A 156 13.68 -27.80 -0.80
N ASP A 157 14.83 -28.44 -1.02
CA ASP A 157 15.72 -28.19 -2.15
C ASP A 157 14.96 -28.63 -3.41
N ILE A 158 14.13 -27.74 -3.95
CA ILE A 158 13.28 -28.06 -5.10
C ILE A 158 14.14 -28.01 -6.36
N GLU A 159 14.22 -29.15 -7.03
CA GLU A 159 14.79 -29.25 -8.38
C GLU A 159 14.13 -28.25 -9.34
N THR A 160 14.94 -27.57 -10.14
CA THR A 160 14.49 -26.56 -11.12
C THR A 160 13.37 -27.07 -12.02
N GLU A 161 13.40 -28.35 -12.36
CA GLU A 161 12.37 -29.01 -13.18
C GLU A 161 10.99 -29.00 -12.50
N LYS A 162 10.92 -29.27 -11.19
CA LYS A 162 9.66 -29.21 -10.43
C LYS A 162 9.13 -27.78 -10.30
N VAL A 163 10.01 -26.78 -10.16
CA VAL A 163 9.60 -25.36 -10.18
C VAL A 163 8.94 -25.02 -11.52
N ARG A 164 9.55 -25.46 -12.63
CA ARG A 164 9.04 -25.22 -13.97
C ARG A 164 7.68 -25.89 -14.20
N GLN A 165 7.52 -27.15 -13.77
CA GLN A 165 6.23 -27.85 -13.86
C GLN A 165 5.12 -27.17 -13.04
N ILE A 166 5.45 -26.59 -11.88
CA ILE A 166 4.50 -25.82 -11.08
C ILE A 166 4.09 -24.54 -11.83
N ALA A 167 5.04 -23.82 -12.41
CA ALA A 167 4.76 -22.61 -13.19
C ALA A 167 3.87 -22.91 -14.40
N GLU A 168 4.22 -23.93 -15.19
CA GLU A 168 3.43 -24.36 -16.36
C GLU A 168 1.97 -24.68 -16.01
N LYS A 169 1.72 -25.33 -14.85
CA LYS A 169 0.36 -25.62 -14.38
C LYS A 169 -0.42 -24.36 -14.01
N ILE A 170 0.24 -23.37 -13.39
CA ILE A 170 -0.40 -22.09 -13.02
C ILE A 170 -0.74 -21.30 -14.29
N ASP A 171 0.19 -21.23 -15.24
CA ASP A 171 0.00 -20.50 -16.50
C ASP A 171 -1.12 -21.13 -17.34
N HIS A 172 -1.18 -22.46 -17.41
CA HIS A 172 -2.26 -23.17 -18.11
C HIS A 172 -3.63 -22.82 -17.52
N ALA A 173 -3.77 -22.89 -16.19
CA ALA A 173 -5.01 -22.52 -15.52
C ALA A 173 -5.39 -21.05 -15.79
N ALA A 174 -4.43 -20.14 -15.82
CA ALA A 174 -4.67 -18.73 -16.15
C ALA A 174 -5.17 -18.54 -17.59
N VAL A 175 -4.60 -19.26 -18.57
CA VAL A 175 -5.04 -19.21 -19.97
C VAL A 175 -6.45 -19.77 -20.13
N GLU A 176 -6.78 -20.88 -19.48
CA GLU A 176 -8.14 -21.45 -19.52
C GLU A 176 -9.17 -20.50 -18.92
N ILE A 177 -8.88 -19.92 -17.75
CA ILE A 177 -9.76 -18.94 -17.10
C ILE A 177 -9.96 -17.71 -17.99
N GLY A 178 -8.90 -17.21 -18.65
CA GLY A 178 -8.99 -16.05 -19.54
C GLY A 178 -9.78 -16.29 -20.83
N ARG A 179 -10.14 -17.54 -21.14
CA ARG A 179 -10.93 -17.94 -22.32
C ARG A 179 -12.40 -18.20 -22.01
N LEU A 180 -12.80 -18.26 -20.73
CA LEU A 180 -14.19 -18.37 -20.29
C LEU A 180 -14.96 -17.07 -20.60
#